data_AF-A0A918C1Q2-F1
#
_entry.id   AF-A0A918C1Q2-F1
#
_cell.length_a   1.000
_cell.length_b   1.000
_cell.length_c   1.000
_cell.angle_alpha   90.00
_cell.angle_beta   90.00
_cell.angle_gamma   90.00
#
_symmetry.space_group_name_H-M   'P 1'
#
loop_
_entity.id
_entity.type
_entity.pdbx_description
1 polymer ?
#
loop_
_entity_poly.entity_id
_entity_poly.type
_entity_poly.pdbx_seq_one_letter_code
_entity_poly.pdbx_strand_id
1 'polypeptide(L)'
;MVTKEEAVSAGAHFLKTAGYPDRPDSIVMLPDTAIEFPYGWTVRFDFKEHIETGDFTKAPFSSVVVVPHDGTPAHFAPTFPPTEQYMEMRATGNWPPKKG
;
A
#
# COMPACT_ATOMS: atom_id res chain seq x y z
N MET A 1 -8.58 -5.06 15.27
CA MET A 1 -7.68 -5.56 14.21
C MET A 1 -8.47 -5.50 12.92
N VAL A 2 -7.92 -4.86 11.89
CA VAL A 2 -8.57 -4.70 10.58
C VAL A 2 -8.49 -6.04 9.84
N THR A 3 -9.57 -6.48 9.21
CA THR A 3 -9.61 -7.70 8.37
C THR A 3 -8.93 -7.47 7.02
N LYS A 4 -8.60 -8.54 6.30
CA LYS A 4 -8.02 -8.46 4.95
C LYS A 4 -8.94 -7.67 4.00
N GLU A 5 -10.24 -7.90 4.05
CA GLU A 5 -11.24 -7.26 3.20
C GLU A 5 -11.36 -5.75 3.51
N GLU A 6 -11.37 -5.40 4.80
CA GLU A 6 -11.36 -4.00 5.23
C GLU A 6 -10.06 -3.31 4.80
N ALA A 7 -8.91 -4.01 4.88
CA ALA A 7 -7.63 -3.47 4.41
C ALA A 7 -7.62 -3.22 2.90
N VAL A 8 -8.13 -4.17 2.10
CA VAL A 8 -8.27 -3.98 0.65
C VAL A 8 -9.17 -2.79 0.34
N SER A 9 -10.31 -2.65 1.04
CA SER A 9 -11.26 -1.55 0.86
C SER A 9 -10.64 -0.19 1.24
N ALA A 10 -9.98 -0.12 2.39
CA ALA A 10 -9.30 1.09 2.86
C ALA A 10 -8.15 1.50 1.93
N GLY A 11 -7.37 0.53 1.45
CA GLY A 11 -6.31 0.77 0.46
C GLY A 11 -6.85 1.31 -0.86
N ALA A 12 -7.93 0.70 -1.38
CA ALA A 12 -8.60 1.19 -2.58
C ALA A 12 -9.13 2.61 -2.39
N HIS A 13 -9.75 2.90 -1.24
CA HIS A 13 -10.25 4.23 -0.93
C HIS A 13 -9.12 5.27 -0.92
N PHE A 14 -8.00 4.99 -0.25
CA PHE A 14 -6.83 5.85 -0.25
C PHE A 14 -6.30 6.12 -1.65
N LEU A 15 -6.13 5.08 -2.47
CA LEU A 15 -5.63 5.24 -3.84
C LEU A 15 -6.58 6.10 -4.69
N LYS A 16 -7.89 5.89 -4.58
CA LYS A 16 -8.88 6.63 -5.38
C LYS A 16 -9.07 8.10 -4.95
N THR A 17 -8.74 8.43 -3.71
CA THR A 17 -9.01 9.77 -3.15
C THR A 17 -7.77 10.63 -2.99
N ALA A 18 -6.62 10.01 -2.73
CA ALA A 18 -5.37 10.71 -2.42
C ALA A 18 -4.19 10.27 -3.31
N GLY A 19 -4.08 8.97 -3.60
CA GLY A 19 -2.94 8.44 -4.35
C GLY A 19 -2.98 8.77 -5.85
N TYR A 20 -4.10 8.47 -6.51
CA TYR A 20 -4.36 8.65 -7.94
C TYR A 20 -5.81 9.10 -8.20
N PRO A 21 -6.22 10.27 -7.66
CA PRO A 21 -7.58 10.78 -7.83
C PRO A 21 -7.94 11.15 -9.27
N ASP A 22 -6.94 11.28 -10.15
CA ASP A 22 -7.07 11.54 -11.58
C ASP A 22 -7.48 10.30 -12.40
N ARG A 23 -7.31 9.10 -11.84
CA ARG A 23 -7.61 7.82 -12.50
C ARG A 23 -8.16 6.76 -11.53
N PRO A 24 -9.24 7.05 -10.80
CA PRO A 24 -9.77 6.15 -9.78
C PRO A 24 -10.26 4.82 -10.35
N ASP A 25 -10.71 4.81 -11.61
CA ASP A 25 -11.24 3.63 -12.30
C ASP A 25 -10.15 2.71 -12.88
N SER A 26 -8.91 3.21 -12.95
CA SER A 26 -7.74 2.43 -13.39
C SER A 26 -7.19 1.56 -12.26
N ILE A 27 -7.47 1.87 -10.99
CA ILE A 27 -6.92 1.15 -9.85
C ILE A 27 -7.52 -0.26 -9.72
N VAL A 28 -6.65 -1.26 -9.75
CA VAL A 28 -6.96 -2.66 -9.49
C VAL A 28 -6.22 -3.11 -8.23
N MET A 29 -6.95 -3.37 -7.15
CA MET A 29 -6.38 -4.00 -5.96
C MET A 29 -6.06 -5.47 -6.22
N LEU A 30 -5.01 -5.99 -5.59
CA LEU A 30 -4.59 -7.39 -5.69
C LEU A 30 -4.70 -8.07 -4.30
N PRO A 31 -5.90 -8.51 -3.87
CA PRO A 31 -6.12 -9.02 -2.51
C PRO A 31 -5.23 -10.20 -2.14
N ASP A 32 -4.86 -11.05 -3.10
CA ASP A 32 -4.02 -12.23 -2.84
C ASP A 32 -2.58 -11.88 -2.47
N THR A 33 -2.17 -10.64 -2.69
CA THR A 33 -0.88 -10.10 -2.24
C THR A 33 -0.94 -9.49 -0.85
N ALA A 34 -2.09 -9.55 -0.18
CA ALA A 34 -2.25 -8.98 1.14
C ALA A 34 -1.44 -9.78 2.17
N ILE A 35 -0.51 -9.10 2.85
CA ILE A 35 0.31 -9.68 3.92
C ILE A 35 0.04 -8.91 5.20
N GLU A 36 -0.27 -9.64 6.27
CA GLU A 36 -0.48 -9.10 7.60
C GLU A 36 0.85 -8.94 8.33
N PHE A 37 1.06 -7.79 8.96
CA PHE A 37 2.18 -7.49 9.84
C PHE A 37 1.66 -6.95 11.18
N PRO A 38 2.45 -6.98 12.26
CA PRO A 38 2.03 -6.40 13.54
C PRO A 38 1.60 -4.92 13.47
N TYR A 39 2.18 -4.14 12.55
CA TYR A 39 1.80 -2.74 12.34
C TYR A 39 0.50 -2.57 11.54
N GLY A 40 0.20 -3.49 10.63
CA GLY A 40 -0.91 -3.35 9.68
C GLY A 40 -0.79 -4.31 8.51
N TRP A 41 -1.70 -4.16 7.56
CA TRP A 41 -1.66 -4.88 6.29
C TRP A 41 -0.80 -4.16 5.26
N THR A 42 -0.16 -4.94 4.40
CA THR A 42 0.32 -4.45 3.10
C THR A 42 -0.55 -5.08 2.02
N VAL A 43 -0.91 -4.32 1.00
CA VAL A 43 -1.70 -4.82 -0.14
C VAL A 43 -1.13 -4.20 -1.41
N ARG A 44 -0.91 -5.03 -2.45
CA ARG A 44 -0.51 -4.50 -3.75
C ARG A 44 -1.70 -4.02 -4.57
N PHE A 45 -1.43 -3.09 -5.45
CA PHE A 45 -2.34 -2.68 -6.51
C PHE A 45 -1.55 -2.54 -7.81
N ASP A 46 -2.29 -2.49 -8.91
CA ASP A 46 -1.76 -2.15 -10.22
C ASP A 46 -2.77 -1.27 -10.97
N PHE A 47 -2.36 -0.76 -12.13
CA PHE A 47 -3.24 -0.07 -13.04
C PHE A 47 -3.77 -1.03 -14.11
N LYS A 48 -5.06 -0.90 -14.41
CA LYS A 48 -5.76 -1.71 -15.42
C LYS A 48 -5.00 -1.70 -16.75
N GLU A 49 -4.51 -0.54 -17.18
CA GLU A 49 -3.79 -0.39 -18.44
C GLU A 49 -2.44 -1.14 -18.42
N HIS A 50 -1.76 -1.21 -17.27
CA HIS A 50 -0.54 -2.00 -17.15
C HIS A 50 -0.84 -3.50 -17.22
N ILE A 51 -1.87 -3.96 -16.51
CA ILE A 51 -2.31 -5.37 -16.55
C ILE A 51 -2.69 -5.78 -17.98
N GLU A 52 -3.46 -4.94 -18.67
CA GLU A 52 -3.99 -5.27 -20.00
C GLU A 52 -2.92 -5.23 -21.10
N THR A 53 -1.95 -4.30 -21.01
CA THR A 53 -0.96 -4.11 -22.09
C THR A 53 0.44 -4.65 -21.77
N GLY A 54 0.74 -4.97 -20.51
CA GLY A 54 2.08 -5.36 -20.07
C GLY A 54 3.13 -4.26 -20.24
N ASP A 55 2.71 -3.00 -20.39
CA ASP A 55 3.59 -1.86 -20.64
C ASP A 55 4.08 -1.29 -19.31
N PHE A 56 5.34 -1.51 -18.99
CA PHE A 56 5.95 -1.07 -17.74
C PHE A 56 5.89 0.45 -17.51
N THR A 57 5.75 1.25 -18.57
CA THR A 57 5.59 2.72 -18.43
C THR A 57 4.25 3.10 -17.81
N LYS A 58 3.28 2.17 -17.81
CA LYS A 58 1.96 2.35 -17.20
C LYS A 58 1.86 1.76 -15.80
N ALA A 59 2.90 1.09 -15.30
CA ALA A 59 2.91 0.56 -13.94
C ALA A 59 2.93 1.70 -12.90
N PRO A 60 2.36 1.49 -11.70
CA PRO A 60 2.52 2.43 -10.61
C PRO A 60 3.98 2.49 -10.14
N PHE A 61 4.45 3.69 -9.80
CA PHE A 61 5.82 3.87 -9.28
C PHE A 61 6.03 3.12 -7.95
N SER A 62 5.05 3.17 -7.04
CA SER A 62 4.97 2.31 -5.86
C SER A 62 3.70 1.50 -5.94
N SER A 63 3.82 0.17 -5.91
CA SER A 63 2.69 -0.75 -6.04
C SER A 63 2.17 -1.27 -4.70
N VAL A 64 2.61 -0.71 -3.57
CA VAL A 64 2.29 -1.21 -2.22
C VAL A 64 1.62 -0.12 -1.38
N VAL A 65 0.44 -0.44 -0.86
CA VAL A 65 -0.28 0.36 0.13
C VAL A 65 -0.21 -0.32 1.49
N VAL A 66 -0.02 0.47 2.53
CA VAL A 66 -0.02 0.07 3.93
C VAL A 66 -1.32 0.51 4.57
N VAL A 67 -1.98 -0.39 5.30
CA VAL A 67 -3.20 -0.14 6.05
C VAL A 67 -2.98 -0.49 7.53
N PRO A 68 -2.73 0.52 8.37
CA PRO A 68 -2.44 0.32 9.80
C PRO A 68 -3.62 -0.29 10.57
N HIS A 69 -3.32 -1.15 11.56
CA HIS A 69 -4.37 -1.73 12.40
C HIS A 69 -4.95 -0.76 13.43
N ASP A 70 -4.23 0.33 13.73
CA ASP A 70 -4.58 1.34 14.73
C ASP A 70 -5.59 2.38 14.22
N GLY A 71 -6.06 2.24 12.97
CA GLY A 71 -6.99 3.16 12.34
C GLY A 71 -6.35 4.43 11.78
N THR A 72 -5.02 4.56 11.83
CA THR A 72 -4.33 5.63 11.10
C THR A 72 -4.52 5.46 9.58
N PRO A 73 -4.52 6.56 8.80
CA PRO A 73 -4.84 6.50 7.38
C PRO A 73 -3.91 5.56 6.60
N ALA A 74 -4.49 4.87 5.61
CA ALA A 74 -3.73 4.13 4.63
C ALA A 74 -2.78 5.07 3.86
N HIS A 75 -1.62 4.56 3.48
CA HIS A 75 -0.57 5.34 2.83
C HIS A 75 0.33 4.44 1.97
N PHE A 76 1.13 5.04 1.09
CA PHE A 76 2.15 4.30 0.36
C PHE A 76 3.27 3.83 1.30
N ALA A 77 3.76 2.61 1.07
CA ALA A 77 5.05 2.22 1.64
C ALA A 77 6.16 3.15 1.08
N PRO A 78 7.18 3.50 1.89
CA PRO A 78 8.35 4.20 1.37
C PRO A 78 9.06 3.34 0.33
N THR A 79 9.74 3.97 -0.63
CA THR A 79 10.55 3.27 -1.64
C THR A 79 11.83 2.67 -1.07
N PHE A 80 12.30 3.18 0.07
CA PHE A 80 13.40 2.64 0.85
C PHE A 80 13.17 2.96 2.34
N PRO A 81 13.34 2.01 3.28
CA PRO A 81 13.81 0.62 3.13
C PRO A 81 12.76 -0.32 2.48
N PRO A 82 13.08 -1.62 2.22
CA PRO A 82 12.11 -2.61 1.79
C PRO A 82 10.86 -2.63 2.69
N THR A 83 9.70 -2.94 2.12
CA THR A 83 8.41 -2.87 2.83
C THR A 83 8.41 -3.66 4.14
N GLU A 84 8.93 -4.89 4.16
CA GLU A 84 8.98 -5.70 5.38
C GLU A 84 9.77 -5.01 6.49
N GLN A 85 10.95 -4.46 6.17
CA GLN A 85 11.77 -3.72 7.12
C GLN A 85 11.05 -2.45 7.59
N TYR A 86 10.37 -1.73 6.69
CA TYR A 86 9.54 -0.59 7.07
C TYR A 86 8.44 -1.00 8.06
N MET A 87 7.72 -2.09 7.80
CA MET A 87 6.66 -2.59 8.68
C MET A 87 7.20 -2.98 10.07
N GLU A 88 8.37 -3.62 10.14
CA GLU A 88 9.05 -3.94 11.40
C GLU A 88 9.46 -2.67 12.18
N MET A 89 10.04 -1.68 11.49
CA MET A 89 10.42 -0.41 12.11
C MET A 89 9.21 0.35 12.63
N ARG A 90 8.05 0.30 11.94
CA ARG A 90 6.80 0.89 12.43
C ARG A 90 6.28 0.15 13.66
N ALA A 91 6.27 -1.18 13.63
CA ALA A 91 5.83 -2.00 14.77
C ALA A 91 6.68 -1.78 16.03
N THR A 92 7.98 -1.54 15.86
CA THR A 92 8.93 -1.31 16.97
C THR A 92 9.09 0.16 17.37
N GLY A 93 8.40 1.10 16.70
CA GLY A 93 8.52 2.53 16.97
C GLY A 93 9.85 3.16 16.53
N ASN A 94 10.64 2.44 15.73
CA ASN A 94 11.96 2.87 15.23
C ASN A 94 11.88 3.67 13.91
N TRP A 95 10.67 3.94 13.42
CA TRP A 95 10.43 4.77 12.24
C TRP A 95 9.88 6.17 12.60
N PRO A 96 10.40 7.27 12.01
CA PRO A 96 11.57 7.32 11.12
C PRO A 96 12.88 7.13 11.91
N PRO A 97 13.94 6.58 11.29
CA PRO A 97 15.23 6.45 11.96
C PRO A 97 15.75 7.84 12.36
N LYS A 98 16.26 7.95 13.60
CA LYS A 98 16.87 9.19 14.08
C LYS A 98 18.06 9.54 13.17
N LYS A 99 18.16 10.81 12.76
CA LYS A 99 19.39 11.30 12.13
C LYS A 99 20.50 11.18 13.16
N GLY A 100 21.54 10.41 12.81
CA GLY A 100 22.80 10.38 13.55
C GLY A 100 23.55 11.69 13.48
#